data_AF-A0AAV2EWV3-F1
#
_entry.id   AF-A0AAV2EWV3-F1
#
_cell.length_a   1.000
_cell.length_b   1.000
_cell.length_c   1.000
_cell.angle_alpha   90.00
_cell.angle_beta   90.00
_cell.angle_gamma   90.00
#
_symmetry.space_group_name_H-M   'P 1'
#
loop_
_entity.id
_entity.type
_entity.pdbx_description
1 polymer ?
#
loop_
_entity_poly.entity_id
_entity_poly.type
_entity_poly.pdbx_seq_one_letter_code
_entity_poly.pdbx_strand_id
1 'polypeptide(L)'
;MRRRGEPRGRKELFNFRHSSLHNVIERCFGVLKARFPILKFMRSYSLRKQTSIVIACCALHNFIKIHAEDDKLFHEYENYEDEEGSTSGVELPLTEFNVSYAATREMTEKRDAIANQLWSDNHV
;
A
#
# COMPACT_ATOMS: atom_id res chain seq x y z
N MET A 1 13.11 5.04 -17.97
CA MET A 1 13.99 3.87 -17.74
C MET A 1 15.07 4.21 -16.71
N ARG A 2 14.84 3.90 -15.42
CA ARG A 2 15.93 3.70 -14.47
C ARG A 2 15.90 2.22 -14.10
N ARG A 3 16.88 1.44 -14.56
CA ARG A 3 17.13 0.11 -14.00
C ARG A 3 17.32 0.31 -12.50
N ARG A 4 16.58 -0.41 -11.65
CA ARG A 4 16.84 -0.44 -10.21
C ARG A 4 18.25 -0.98 -10.04
N GLY A 5 19.22 -0.08 -9.94
CA GLY A 5 20.56 -0.43 -9.50
C GLY A 5 20.45 -1.03 -8.10
N GLU A 6 21.33 -1.96 -7.80
CA GLU A 6 21.46 -2.50 -6.45
C GLU A 6 21.56 -1.35 -5.44
N PRO A 7 20.77 -1.36 -4.35
CA PRO A 7 20.76 -0.25 -3.39
C PRO A 7 22.17 0.01 -2.85
N ARG A 8 22.67 1.24 -2.99
CA ARG A 8 24.06 1.57 -2.68
C ARG A 8 24.28 2.00 -1.22
N GLY A 9 23.20 2.02 -0.43
CA GLY A 9 23.28 2.36 0.98
C GLY A 9 22.02 2.04 1.76
N ARG A 10 22.12 2.13 3.09
CA ARG A 10 21.06 1.79 4.06
C ARG A 10 19.72 2.43 3.75
N LYS A 11 19.75 3.75 3.46
CA LYS A 11 18.55 4.53 3.15
C LYS A 11 17.93 4.11 1.81
N GLU A 12 18.74 3.83 0.80
CA GLU A 12 18.26 3.35 -0.49
C GLU A 12 17.67 1.94 -0.38
N LEU A 13 18.29 1.05 0.40
CA LEU A 13 17.79 -0.29 0.66
C LEU A 13 16.45 -0.24 1.39
N PHE A 14 16.36 0.59 2.44
CA PHE A 14 15.09 0.83 3.13
C PHE A 14 14.03 1.34 2.17
N ASN A 15 14.31 2.40 1.40
CA ASN A 15 13.34 2.98 0.47
C ASN A 15 12.89 1.96 -0.58
N PHE A 16 13.83 1.18 -1.13
CA PHE A 16 13.53 0.12 -2.09
C PHE A 16 12.58 -0.93 -1.50
N ARG A 17 12.90 -1.47 -0.32
CA ARG A 17 12.06 -2.48 0.36
C ARG A 17 10.71 -1.91 0.76
N HIS A 18 10.70 -0.69 1.29
CA HIS A 18 9.49 0.01 1.70
C HIS A 18 8.57 0.28 0.51
N SER A 19 9.07 0.84 -0.58
CA SER A 19 8.30 1.06 -1.81
C SER A 19 7.83 -0.25 -2.43
N SER A 20 8.65 -1.31 -2.41
CA SER A 20 8.23 -2.63 -2.90
C SER A 20 7.06 -3.19 -2.09
N LEU A 21 7.10 -3.10 -0.76
CA LEU A 21 6.00 -3.53 0.11
C LEU A 21 4.76 -2.66 -0.10
N HIS A 22 4.95 -1.34 -0.18
CA HIS A 22 3.86 -0.39 -0.41
C HIS A 22 3.13 -0.70 -1.72
N ASN A 23 3.87 -0.99 -2.79
CA ASN A 23 3.27 -1.32 -4.07
C ASN A 23 2.39 -2.58 -4.00
N VAL A 24 2.82 -3.61 -3.27
CA VAL A 24 2.00 -4.81 -3.05
C VAL A 24 0.69 -4.45 -2.36
N ILE A 25 0.74 -3.60 -1.33
CA ILE A 25 -0.45 -3.13 -0.60
C ILE A 25 -1.38 -2.33 -1.51
N GLU A 26 -0.84 -1.40 -2.31
CA GLU A 26 -1.61 -0.58 -3.25
C GLU A 26 -2.30 -1.43 -4.30
N ARG A 27 -1.59 -2.42 -4.88
CA ARG A 27 -2.17 -3.38 -5.82
C ARG A 27 -3.30 -4.19 -5.18
N CYS A 28 -3.14 -4.68 -3.95
CA CYS A 28 -4.21 -5.37 -3.22
C CYS A 28 -5.46 -4.47 -3.05
N PHE A 29 -5.28 -3.21 -2.68
CA PHE A 29 -6.39 -2.27 -2.59
C PHE A 29 -6.99 -1.92 -3.95
N GLY A 30 -6.19 -1.91 -5.02
CA GLY A 30 -6.63 -1.77 -6.40
C GLY A 30 -7.62 -2.87 -6.78
N VAL A 31 -7.22 -4.13 -6.61
CA VAL A 31 -8.08 -5.30 -6.84
C VAL A 31 -9.34 -5.23 -5.99
N LEU A 32 -9.22 -4.90 -4.70
CA LEU A 32 -10.37 -4.80 -3.79
C LEU A 32 -11.39 -3.76 -4.29
N LYS A 33 -10.93 -2.57 -4.69
CA LYS A 33 -11.79 -1.48 -5.20
C LYS A 33 -12.38 -1.79 -6.58
N ALA A 34 -11.65 -2.49 -7.44
CA ALA A 34 -12.14 -2.94 -8.74
C ALA A 34 -13.22 -4.02 -8.58
N ARG A 35 -13.01 -4.98 -7.67
CA ARG A 35 -13.95 -6.07 -7.40
C ARG A 35 -15.23 -5.62 -6.72
N PHE A 36 -15.13 -4.65 -5.80
CA PHE A 36 -16.26 -4.18 -5.00
C PHE A 36 -16.56 -2.70 -5.27
N PRO A 37 -17.28 -2.36 -6.37
CA PRO A 37 -17.65 -0.98 -6.69
C PRO A 37 -18.41 -0.25 -5.58
N ILE A 38 -19.10 -0.98 -4.70
CA ILE A 38 -19.79 -0.42 -3.52
C ILE A 38 -18.86 0.43 -2.64
N LEU A 39 -17.56 0.12 -2.61
CA LEU A 39 -16.56 0.90 -1.87
C LEU A 39 -16.44 2.35 -2.38
N LYS A 40 -16.82 2.63 -3.64
CA LYS A 40 -16.83 3.98 -4.23
C LYS A 40 -18.08 4.79 -3.84
N PHE A 41 -19.17 4.12 -3.44
CA PHE A 41 -20.48 4.75 -3.20
C PHE A 41 -20.84 4.82 -1.71
N MET A 42 -19.86 4.79 -0.82
CA MET A 42 -20.11 4.62 0.62
C MET A 42 -20.66 5.87 1.33
N ARG A 43 -20.59 7.05 0.72
CA ARG A 43 -20.94 8.35 1.35
C ARG A 43 -22.39 8.42 1.87
N SER A 44 -23.31 7.63 1.31
CA SER A 44 -24.73 7.60 1.72
C SER A 44 -25.00 6.73 2.96
N TYR A 45 -24.04 5.92 3.41
CA TYR A 45 -24.20 5.07 4.58
C TYR A 45 -23.65 5.72 5.85
N SER A 46 -24.27 5.44 7.00
CA SER A 46 -23.71 5.77 8.31
C SER A 46 -22.31 5.15 8.48
N LEU A 47 -21.42 5.78 9.26
CA LEU A 47 -20.06 5.30 9.50
C LEU A 47 -20.01 3.81 9.92
N ARG A 48 -20.89 3.38 10.83
CA ARG A 48 -21.01 1.97 11.25
C ARG A 48 -21.25 1.01 10.09
N LYS A 49 -22.12 1.41 9.15
CA LYS A 49 -22.42 0.63 7.93
C LYS A 49 -21.23 0.65 6.97
N GLN A 50 -20.56 1.79 6.79
CA GLN A 50 -19.35 1.87 5.96
C GLN A 50 -18.28 0.90 6.47
N THR A 51 -18.01 0.88 7.78
CA THR A 51 -17.07 -0.07 8.39
C THR A 51 -17.48 -1.52 8.15
N SER A 52 -18.76 -1.83 8.30
CA SER A 52 -19.29 -3.19 8.06
C SER A 52 -19.11 -3.61 6.60
N ILE A 53 -19.35 -2.70 5.65
CA ILE A 53 -19.13 -2.94 4.22
C ILE A 53 -17.66 -3.22 3.94
N VAL A 54 -16.74 -2.41 4.45
CA VAL A 54 -15.29 -2.60 4.25
C VAL A 54 -14.85 -3.98 4.78
N ILE A 55 -15.27 -4.33 6.00
CA ILE A 55 -14.92 -5.63 6.61
C ILE A 55 -15.46 -6.79 5.77
N ALA A 56 -16.73 -6.72 5.32
CA ALA A 56 -17.32 -7.75 4.49
C ALA A 56 -16.60 -7.90 3.14
N CYS A 57 -16.26 -6.78 2.48
CA CYS A 57 -15.48 -6.80 1.24
C CYS A 57 -14.10 -7.43 1.45
N CYS A 58 -13.38 -7.08 2.53
CA CYS A 58 -12.09 -7.69 2.85
C CYS A 58 -12.20 -9.19 3.12
N ALA A 59 -13.21 -9.62 3.88
CA ALA A 59 -13.43 -11.04 4.17
C ALA A 59 -13.70 -11.84 2.88
N LEU A 60 -14.58 -11.33 2.01
CA LEU A 60 -14.88 -11.95 0.72
C LEU A 60 -13.66 -11.93 -0.21
N HIS A 61 -12.89 -10.85 -0.23
CA HIS A 61 -11.65 -10.77 -1.00
C HIS A 61 -10.66 -11.86 -0.61
N ASN A 62 -10.43 -12.02 0.70
CA ASN A 62 -9.52 -13.03 1.25
C ASN A 62 -10.02 -14.44 0.94
N PHE A 63 -11.33 -14.69 1.09
CA PHE A 63 -11.93 -15.97 0.73
C PHE A 63 -11.68 -16.30 -0.75
N ILE A 64 -11.91 -15.36 -1.66
CA ILE A 64 -11.66 -15.55 -3.09
C ILE A 64 -10.17 -15.78 -3.36
N LYS A 65 -9.26 -15.04 -2.72
CA LYS A 65 -7.81 -15.25 -2.92
C LYS A 65 -7.34 -16.65 -2.51
N ILE A 66 -7.99 -17.26 -1.53
CA ILE A 66 -7.66 -18.61 -1.06
C ILE A 66 -8.25 -19.69 -1.98
N HIS A 67 -9.46 -19.48 -2.50
CA HIS A 67 -10.24 -20.54 -3.16
C HIS A 67 -10.37 -20.41 -4.68
N ALA A 68 -10.09 -19.25 -5.27
CA ALA A 68 -10.18 -19.02 -6.71
C ALA A 68 -8.77 -18.89 -7.30
N GLU A 69 -8.20 -20.03 -7.70
CA GLU A 69 -6.84 -20.11 -8.26
C GLU A 69 -6.69 -19.28 -9.55
N ASP A 70 -7.74 -19.23 -10.40
CA ASP A 70 -7.72 -18.54 -11.71
C ASP A 70 -8.54 -17.24 -11.75
N ASP A 71 -8.54 -16.46 -10.66
CA ASP A 71 -9.24 -15.19 -10.66
C ASP A 71 -8.54 -14.17 -11.58
N LYS A 72 -9.24 -13.79 -12.66
CA LYS A 72 -8.74 -12.86 -13.69
C LYS A 72 -8.30 -11.51 -13.13
N LEU A 73 -8.96 -11.01 -12.09
CA LEU A 73 -8.67 -9.71 -11.51
C LEU A 73 -7.36 -9.74 -10.71
N PHE A 74 -7.06 -10.86 -10.04
CA PHE A 74 -5.74 -11.06 -9.43
C PHE A 74 -4.65 -11.11 -10.49
N HIS A 75 -4.85 -11.86 -11.58
CA HIS A 75 -3.87 -11.94 -12.67
C HIS A 75 -3.62 -10.60 -13.38
N GLU A 76 -4.67 -9.83 -13.65
CA GLU A 76 -4.56 -8.51 -14.28
C GLU A 76 -3.69 -7.58 -13.43
N TYR A 77 -4.00 -7.45 -12.14
CA TYR A 77 -3.23 -6.62 -11.22
C TYR A 77 -1.87 -7.21 -10.85
N GLU A 78 -1.66 -8.53 -11.03
CA GLU A 78 -0.36 -9.14 -10.83
C GLU A 78 0.64 -8.75 -11.93
N ASN A 79 0.15 -8.66 -13.16
CA ASN A 79 0.90 -8.35 -14.38
C ASN A 79 0.93 -6.85 -14.73
N TYR A 80 0.22 -6.00 -13.98
CA TYR A 80 0.38 -4.55 -14.09
C TYR A 80 1.81 -4.18 -13.67
N GLU A 81 2.65 -3.84 -14.66
CA GLU A 81 3.87 -3.08 -14.42
C GLU A 81 3.47 -1.68 -13.97
N ASP A 82 4.05 -1.19 -12.87
CA ASP A 82 3.81 0.16 -12.39
C ASP A 82 4.28 1.17 -13.46
N GLU A 83 3.40 1.60 -14.37
CA GLU A 83 3.58 2.90 -14.99
C GLU A 83 3.49 3.93 -13.87
N GLU A 84 4.58 4.69 -13.71
CA GLU A 84 4.79 5.65 -12.63
C GLU A 84 3.49 6.36 -12.23
N GLY A 85 3.02 6.06 -11.03
CA GLY A 85 2.28 6.97 -10.17
C GLY A 85 1.28 7.88 -10.87
N SER A 86 0.29 7.34 -11.58
CA SER A 86 -1.01 7.99 -11.50
C SER A 86 -1.62 7.58 -10.17
N THR A 87 -1.15 8.23 -9.10
CA THR A 87 -2.09 8.59 -8.05
C THR A 87 -3.21 9.30 -8.81
N SER A 88 -4.32 8.63 -9.08
CA SER A 88 -5.59 9.34 -9.11
C SER A 88 -5.71 9.89 -7.70
N GLY A 89 -5.06 11.04 -7.50
CA GLY A 89 -5.32 11.94 -6.41
C GLY A 89 -6.78 12.24 -6.54
N VAL A 90 -7.58 11.45 -5.84
CA VAL A 90 -8.74 12.03 -5.21
C VAL A 90 -8.10 13.13 -4.38
N GLU A 91 -8.16 14.37 -4.86
CA GLU A 91 -7.93 15.55 -4.04
C GLU A 91 -8.98 15.48 -2.93
N LEU A 92 -8.71 14.64 -1.94
CA LEU A 92 -9.25 14.83 -0.62
C LEU A 92 -8.68 16.19 -0.22
N PRO A 93 -9.53 17.14 0.21
CA PRO A 93 -9.04 18.38 0.77
C PRO A 93 -7.93 18.00 1.74
N LEU A 94 -6.71 18.50 1.51
CA LEU A 94 -5.60 18.35 2.43
C LEU A 94 -6.07 19.00 3.73
N THR A 95 -6.70 18.21 4.59
CA THR A 95 -6.74 18.53 6.00
C THR A 95 -5.29 18.44 6.40
N GLU A 96 -4.65 19.60 6.57
CA GLU A 96 -3.31 19.70 7.12
C GLU A 96 -3.33 18.95 8.46
N PHE A 97 -2.97 17.67 8.42
CA PHE A 97 -2.77 16.88 9.60
C PHE A 97 -1.55 17.51 10.26
N ASN A 98 -1.77 18.27 11.33
CA ASN A 98 -0.70 18.91 12.08
C ASN A 98 0.06 17.83 12.85
N VAL A 99 0.98 17.15 12.16
CA VAL A 99 1.86 16.15 12.77
C VAL A 99 2.91 16.92 13.59
N SER A 100 2.89 16.71 14.90
CA SER A 100 3.85 17.34 15.81
C SER A 100 5.28 17.05 15.38
N TYR A 101 6.17 18.04 15.53
CA TYR A 101 7.60 17.88 15.30
C TYR A 101 8.18 16.66 16.05
N ALA A 102 7.67 16.38 17.25
CA ALA A 102 8.05 15.20 18.02
C ALA A 102 7.70 13.88 17.31
N ALA A 103 6.52 13.79 16.70
CA ALA A 103 6.08 12.61 15.95
C ALA A 103 6.89 12.41 14.67
N THR A 104 7.24 13.50 13.97
CA THR A 104 8.12 13.46 12.79
C THR A 104 9.52 12.95 13.17
N ARG A 105 10.03 13.37 14.34
CA ARG A 105 11.33 12.90 14.85
C ARG A 105 11.30 11.41 15.19
N GLU A 106 10.27 10.96 15.91
CA GLU A 106 10.09 9.55 16.26
C GLU A 106 10.00 8.66 15.01
N MET A 107 9.26 9.10 13.98
CA MET A 107 9.14 8.37 12.72
C MET A 107 10.49 8.28 11.98
N THR A 108 11.29 9.35 12.03
CA THR A 108 12.63 9.38 11.44
C THR A 108 13.58 8.44 12.18
N GLU A 109 13.56 8.45 13.51
CA GLU A 109 14.37 7.57 14.36
C GLU A 109 14.04 6.09 14.08
N LYS A 110 12.75 5.73 14.02
CA LYS A 110 12.31 4.37 13.66
C LYS A 110 12.76 3.97 12.25
N ARG A 111 12.61 4.87 11.28
CA ARG A 111 13.05 4.62 9.89
C ARG A 111 14.55 4.33 9.83
N ASP A 112 15.35 5.15 10.49
CA ASP A 112 16.80 4.99 10.47
C ASP A 112 17.25 3.72 11.21
N ALA A 113 16.55 3.33 12.29
CA ALA A 113 16.78 2.04 12.97
C ALA A 113 16.52 0.84 12.04
N ILE A 114 15.40 0.83 11.33
CA ILE A 114 15.07 -0.24 10.36
C ILE A 114 16.09 -0.25 9.22
N ALA A 115 16.48 0.92 8.70
CA ALA A 115 17.48 1.01 7.64
C ALA A 115 18.84 0.44 8.06
N ASN A 116 19.24 0.66 9.32
CA ASN A 116 20.48 0.10 9.86
C ASN A 116 20.41 -1.42 9.98
N GLN A 117 19.32 -1.95 10.52
CA GLN A 117 19.11 -3.40 10.67
C GLN A 117 19.06 -4.11 9.32
N LEU A 118 18.28 -3.58 8.36
CA LEU A 118 18.22 -4.15 7.00
C LEU A 118 19.58 -4.18 6.33
N TRP A 119 20.44 -3.21 6.61
CA TRP A 119 21.77 -3.17 6.02
C TRP A 119 22.74 -4.16 6.66
N SER A 120 22.69 -4.33 7.99
CA SER A 120 23.51 -5.33 8.67
C SER A 120 23.13 -6.74 8.25
N ASP A 121 21.84 -7.05 8.19
CA ASP A 121 21.34 -8.39 7.84
C ASP A 121 21.68 -8.79 6.40
N ASN A 122 21.91 -7.81 5.52
CA ASN A 122 22.21 -8.01 4.10
C ASN A 122 23.73 -7.99 3.81
N HIS A 123 24.59 -7.85 4.83
CA HIS A 123 26.07 -7.82 4.73
C HIS A 123 26.76 -8.76 5.75
N VAL A 124 26.13 -9.89 6.10
CA VAL A 124 26.74 -11.02 6.83
C VAL A 124 26.93 -12.19 5.89
#